data_AF-A0ABD6W2H9-F1
#
_entry.id   AF-A0ABD6W2H9-F1
#
_cell.length_a   1.000
_cell.length_b   1.000
_cell.length_c   1.000
_cell.angle_alpha   90.00
_cell.angle_beta   90.00
_cell.angle_gamma   90.00
#
_symmetry.space_group_name_H-M   'P 1'
#
loop_
_entity.id
_entity.type
_entity.pdbx_description
1 polymer ?
#
loop_
_entity_poly.entity_id
_entity_poly.type
_entity_poly.pdbx_seq_one_letter_code
_entity_poly.pdbx_strand_id
1 'polypeptide(L)'
;MKIKIWLDDQKRLTNWAYEAEDAKVGPTEDGQQIIEATDVSQFFEGHASLIDGKIVADEGYDPANDHPLPGPSPEHQMIAALTLEVAQMKAAKSSD
;
A
#
# COMPACT_ATOMS: atom_id res chain seq x y z
N MET A 1 15.58 -8.53 -4.42
CA MET A 1 15.76 -7.36 -3.54
C MET A 1 15.85 -7.85 -2.11
N LYS A 2 16.64 -7.18 -1.26
CA LYS A 2 16.72 -7.49 0.18
C LYS A 2 15.76 -6.62 0.95
N ILE A 3 14.95 -7.25 1.80
CA ILE A 3 13.94 -6.57 2.61
C ILE A 3 14.16 -6.94 4.06
N LYS A 4 14.25 -5.92 4.92
CA LYS A 4 14.20 -6.07 6.36
C LYS A 4 12.74 -6.07 6.77
N ILE A 5 12.32 -7.08 7.54
CA ILE A 5 10.95 -7.24 8.04
C ILE A 5 10.93 -7.28 9.56
N TRP A 6 9.90 -6.65 10.13
CA TRP A 6 9.56 -6.73 11.54
C TRP A 6 8.34 -7.60 11.69
N LEU A 7 8.40 -8.53 12.64
CA LEU A 7 7.34 -9.48 12.92
C LEU A 7 6.93 -9.38 14.38
N ASP A 8 5.64 -9.55 14.65
CA ASP A 8 5.17 -9.83 16.01
C ASP A 8 5.38 -11.31 16.40
N ASP A 9 4.99 -11.66 17.62
CA ASP A 9 5.12 -13.02 18.16
C ASP A 9 4.31 -14.06 17.36
N GLN A 10 3.30 -13.63 16.62
CA GLN A 10 2.46 -14.46 15.75
C GLN A 10 2.97 -14.51 14.31
N LYS A 11 4.17 -13.97 14.04
CA LYS A 11 4.77 -13.85 12.71
C LYS A 11 3.96 -12.95 11.76
N ARG A 12 3.14 -12.03 12.28
CA ARG A 12 2.49 -11.00 11.46
C ARG A 12 3.49 -9.89 11.16
N LEU A 13 3.48 -9.42 9.92
CA LEU A 13 4.27 -8.30 9.44
C LEU A 13 3.81 -7.02 10.13
N THR A 14 4.70 -6.35 10.84
CA THR A 14 4.39 -5.07 11.51
C THR A 14 5.07 -3.88 10.85
N ASN A 15 6.17 -4.11 10.13
CA ASN A 15 6.88 -3.10 9.35
C ASN A 15 7.78 -3.81 8.32
N TRP A 16 8.19 -3.09 7.28
CA TRP A 16 9.22 -3.52 6.35
C TRP A 16 9.95 -2.34 5.71
N ALA A 17 11.20 -2.59 5.30
CA ALA A 17 12.02 -1.60 4.62
C ALA A 17 12.96 -2.27 3.61
N TYR A 18 13.27 -1.57 2.53
CA TYR A 18 14.36 -1.96 1.64
C TYR A 18 15.68 -1.94 2.41
N GLU A 19 16.49 -2.95 2.16
CA GLU A 19 17.80 -3.10 2.77
C GLU A 19 18.88 -3.11 1.68
N ALA A 20 20.12 -2.78 2.05
CA ALA A 20 21.23 -2.81 1.13
C ALA A 20 21.39 -4.19 0.47
N GLU A 21 21.73 -4.23 -0.83
CA GLU A 21 21.84 -5.48 -1.60
C GLU A 21 22.98 -6.39 -1.11
N ASP A 22 23.94 -5.90 -0.33
CA ASP A 22 25.00 -6.68 0.30
C ASP A 22 24.64 -7.21 1.70
N ALA A 23 23.50 -6.79 2.27
CA ALA A 23 23.09 -7.19 3.62
C ALA A 23 22.90 -8.71 3.74
N LYS A 24 23.29 -9.30 4.87
CA LYS A 24 23.19 -10.76 5.03
C LYS A 24 21.74 -11.18 5.28
N VAL A 25 21.23 -12.13 4.49
CA VAL A 25 19.93 -12.76 4.70
C VAL A 25 19.94 -13.54 6.01
N GLY A 26 18.88 -13.40 6.80
CA GLY A 26 18.74 -14.06 8.10
C GLY A 26 18.32 -13.11 9.23
N PRO A 27 18.34 -13.58 10.49
CA PRO A 27 17.98 -12.76 11.64
C PRO A 27 18.99 -11.63 11.86
N THR A 28 18.50 -10.48 12.33
CA THR A 28 19.32 -9.35 12.81
C THR A 28 19.47 -9.41 14.33
N GLU A 29 20.44 -8.67 14.85
CA GLU A 29 20.69 -8.59 16.30
C GLU A 29 19.51 -7.98 17.07
N ASP A 30 18.75 -7.10 16.42
CA ASP A 30 17.60 -6.40 17.01
C ASP A 30 16.28 -7.22 16.90
N GLY A 31 16.36 -8.50 16.53
CA GLY A 31 15.20 -9.39 16.44
C GLY A 31 14.35 -9.23 15.16
N GLN A 32 14.85 -8.50 14.16
CA GLN A 32 14.24 -8.48 12.81
C GLN A 32 14.78 -9.61 11.94
N GLN A 33 14.27 -9.70 10.71
CA GLN A 33 14.74 -10.65 9.73
C GLN A 33 14.97 -9.96 8.38
N ILE A 34 16.07 -10.28 7.72
CA ILE A 34 16.34 -9.89 6.33
C ILE A 34 16.00 -11.08 5.44
N ILE A 35 15.13 -10.87 4.47
CA ILE A 35 14.71 -11.87 3.48
C ILE A 35 15.02 -11.40 2.06
N GLU A 36 15.07 -12.36 1.14
CA GLU A 36 15.01 -12.06 -0.29
C GLU A 36 13.55 -12.06 -0.73
N ALA A 37 13.17 -10.96 -1.39
CA ALA A 37 11.88 -10.84 -2.05
C ALA A 37 12.08 -10.57 -3.54
N THR A 38 11.12 -11.00 -4.35
CA THR A 38 11.00 -10.62 -5.77
C THR A 38 9.87 -9.62 -5.99
N ASP A 39 8.92 -9.57 -5.05
CA ASP A 39 7.76 -8.69 -5.05
C ASP A 39 7.39 -8.35 -3.61
N VAL A 40 6.97 -7.11 -3.39
CA VAL A 40 6.52 -6.57 -2.10
C VAL A 40 5.06 -6.12 -2.16
N SER A 41 4.33 -6.40 -3.25
CA SER A 41 2.94 -5.99 -3.42
C SER A 41 2.00 -6.56 -2.35
N GLN A 42 2.43 -7.56 -1.59
CA GLN A 42 1.67 -8.25 -0.55
C GLN A 42 2.13 -7.88 0.88
N PHE A 43 3.08 -6.94 1.01
CA PHE A 43 3.67 -6.57 2.31
C PHE A 43 2.76 -5.55 2.99
N PHE A 44 1.59 -6.01 3.43
CA PHE A 44 0.62 -5.21 4.14
C PHE A 44 0.86 -5.35 5.65
N GLU A 45 1.30 -4.26 6.28
CA GLU A 45 1.48 -4.21 7.72
C GLU A 45 0.16 -4.55 8.43
N GLY A 46 0.23 -5.46 9.39
CA GLY A 46 -0.92 -5.94 10.12
C GLY A 46 -1.87 -6.83 9.32
N HIS A 47 -1.59 -7.13 8.04
CA HIS A 47 -2.45 -7.94 7.14
C HIS A 47 -1.67 -8.95 6.30
N ALA A 48 -0.45 -9.27 6.70
CA ALA A 48 0.38 -10.29 6.09
C ALA A 48 1.21 -10.99 7.17
N SER A 49 1.62 -12.23 6.90
CA SER A 49 2.43 -13.04 7.81
C SER A 49 3.59 -13.70 7.08
N LEU A 50 4.67 -13.98 7.82
CA LEU A 50 5.77 -14.80 7.32
C LEU A 50 5.40 -16.29 7.41
N ILE A 51 5.21 -16.92 6.26
CA ILE A 51 4.91 -18.36 6.12
C ILE A 51 5.97 -18.98 5.22
N ASP A 52 6.69 -20.00 5.72
CA ASP A 52 7.74 -20.71 4.98
C ASP A 52 8.77 -19.79 4.31
N GLY A 53 9.15 -18.71 5.00
CA GLY A 53 10.14 -17.75 4.52
C GLY A 53 9.61 -16.73 3.50
N LYS A 54 8.30 -16.71 3.25
CA LYS A 54 7.63 -15.76 2.35
C LYS A 54 6.58 -14.95 3.10
N ILE A 55 6.43 -13.68 2.72
CA ILE A 55 5.30 -12.87 3.20
C ILE A 55 4.07 -13.25 2.38
N VAL A 56 2.99 -13.57 3.08
CA VAL A 56 1.70 -13.96 2.51
C VAL A 56 0.64 -13.06 3.14
N ALA A 57 -0.15 -12.37 2.30
CA ALA A 57 -1.27 -11.56 2.77
C ALA A 57 -2.37 -12.46 3.39
N ASP A 58 -3.10 -11.91 4.34
CA ASP A 58 -4.26 -12.57 4.93
C ASP A 58 -5.28 -12.92 3.84
N GLU A 59 -5.91 -14.10 3.95
CA GLU A 59 -6.90 -14.54 2.98
C GLU A 59 -8.08 -13.55 2.93
N GLY A 60 -8.40 -13.09 1.71
CA GLY A 60 -9.50 -12.16 1.48
C GLY A 60 -9.18 -10.70 1.80
N TYR A 61 -7.95 -10.36 2.20
CA TYR A 61 -7.54 -8.98 2.35
C TYR A 61 -7.53 -8.29 0.97
N ASP A 62 -8.28 -7.20 0.86
CA ASP A 62 -8.37 -6.39 -0.35
C ASP A 62 -7.91 -4.97 -0.03
N PRO A 63 -6.66 -4.59 -0.35
CA PRO A 63 -6.13 -3.28 -0.01
C PRO A 63 -6.95 -2.12 -0.60
N ALA A 64 -7.65 -2.31 -1.72
CA ALA A 64 -8.48 -1.27 -2.32
C ALA A 64 -9.74 -0.98 -1.49
N ASN A 65 -10.28 -2.00 -0.81
CA ASN A 65 -11.48 -1.90 0.02
C ASN A 65 -11.15 -1.69 1.50
N ASP A 66 -10.10 -2.33 2.01
CA ASP A 66 -9.69 -2.33 3.42
C ASP A 66 -8.77 -1.16 3.77
N HIS A 67 -8.07 -0.59 2.78
CA HIS A 67 -7.25 0.62 2.95
C HIS A 67 -7.49 1.60 1.79
N PRO A 68 -8.73 2.10 1.64
CA PRO A 68 -9.09 2.94 0.51
C PRO A 68 -8.22 4.18 0.47
N LEU A 69 -7.81 4.56 -0.74
CA LEU A 69 -7.13 5.84 -0.94
C LEU A 69 -8.02 6.97 -0.41
N PRO A 70 -7.44 8.02 0.21
CA PRO A 70 -8.20 9.18 0.63
C PRO A 70 -9.06 9.68 -0.52
N GLY A 71 -10.35 9.91 -0.25
CA GLY A 71 -11.24 10.54 -1.21
C GLY A 71 -10.71 11.92 -1.62
N PRO A 72 -11.20 12.48 -2.74
CA PRO A 72 -10.80 13.82 -3.17
C PRO A 72 -11.06 14.84 -2.04
N SER A 73 -10.12 15.75 -1.86
CA SER A 73 -10.25 16.82 -0.86
C SER A 73 -11.48 17.69 -1.14
N PRO A 74 -12.02 18.41 -0.13
CA PRO A 74 -13.13 19.33 -0.35
C PRO A 74 -12.87 20.34 -1.48
N GLU A 75 -11.63 20.83 -1.64
CA GLU A 75 -11.30 21.74 -2.75
C GLU A 75 -11.41 21.05 -4.11
N HIS A 76 -10.92 19.82 -4.23
CA HIS A 76 -11.04 19.04 -5.47
C HIS A 76 -12.51 18.76 -5.82
N GLN A 77 -13.34 18.48 -4.82
CA GLN A 77 -14.79 18.28 -5.02
C GLN A 77 -15.46 19.58 -5.53
N MET A 78 -15.09 20.72 -4.95
CA MET A 78 -15.61 22.03 -5.39
C MET A 78 -15.16 22.37 -6.81
N ILE A 79 -13.90 22.13 -7.17
CA ILE A 79 -13.38 22.34 -8.53
C ILE A 79 -14.12 21.46 -9.55
N ALA A 80 -14.36 20.18 -9.21
CA ALA A 80 -15.10 19.27 -10.08
C ALA A 80 -16.55 19.74 -10.30
N ALA A 81 -17.23 20.18 -9.23
CA ALA A 81 -18.59 20.72 -9.32
C ALA A 81 -18.65 21.97 -10.21
N LEU A 82 -17.74 22.93 -10.01
CA LEU A 82 -17.64 24.14 -10.83
C LEU A 82 -17.34 23.83 -12.29
N THR A 83 -16.45 22.85 -12.55
CA THR A 83 -16.11 22.44 -13.91
C THR A 83 -17.32 21.84 -14.62
N LEU A 84 -18.12 21.03 -13.91
CA LEU A 84 -19.36 20.47 -14.44
C LEU A 84 -20.38 21.56 -14.78
N GLU A 85 -20.57 22.54 -13.88
CA GLU A 85 -21.49 23.66 -14.10
C GLU A 85 -21.08 24.49 -15.33
N VAL A 86 -19.79 24.82 -15.46
CA VAL A 86 -19.26 25.55 -16.62
C VAL A 86 -19.45 24.77 -17.92
N ALA A 87 -19.23 23.44 -17.90
CA ALA A 87 -19.43 22.60 -19.07
C ALA A 87 -20.90 22.60 -19.51
N GLN A 88 -21.83 22.48 -18.57
CA GLN A 88 -23.27 22.53 -18.84
C GLN A 88 -23.70 23.89 -19.42
N MET A 89 -23.22 25.00 -18.84
CA MET A 89 -23.49 26.34 -19.36
C MET A 89 -22.97 26.53 -20.79
N LYS A 90 -21.76 26.02 -21.08
CA LYS A 90 -21.18 26.08 -22.43
C LYS A 90 -21.97 25.26 -23.44
N ALA A 91 -22.42 24.07 -23.05
CA ALA A 91 -23.25 23.22 -23.90
C ALA A 91 -24.61 23.87 -24.21
N ALA A 92 -25.27 24.45 -23.21
CA ALA A 92 -26.52 25.18 -23.38
C ALA A 92 -26.36 26.37 -24.33
N LYS A 93 -25.28 27.16 -24.19
CA LYS A 93 -24.99 28.30 -25.07
C LYS A 93 -24.62 27.90 -26.51
N SER A 94 -24.16 26.69 -26.74
CA SER A 94 -23.78 26.18 -28.07
C SER A 94 -24.95 25.55 -28.84
N SER A 95 -26.16 25.53 -28.26
CA SER A 95 -27.34 24.87 -28.83
C SER A 95 -28.38 25.84 -29.42
N ASP A 96 -28.05 27.14 -29.50
CA ASP A 96 -28.78 28.20 -30.24
C ASP A 96 -28.12 28.48 -31.60
#